data_AF-A0A7V9QC43-F1
#
_entry.id   AF-A0A7V9QC43-F1
#
_cell.length_a   1.000
_cell.length_b   1.000
_cell.length_c   1.000
_cell.angle_alpha   90.00
_cell.angle_beta   90.00
_cell.angle_gamma   90.00
#
_symmetry.space_group_name_H-M   'P 1'
#
loop_
_entity.id
_entity.type
_entity.pdbx_description
1 polymer ?
#
loop_
_entity_poly.entity_id
_entity_poly.type
_entity_poly.pdbx_seq_one_letter_code
_entity_poly.pdbx_strand_id
1 'polypeptide(L)'
;MDRLNGFFFGPEPIATIQEFFGPHPLPFRVLSLLGDTWGVLLVVGIALWVFGRRTFQAVLGIVVVGAATKIGLTRLFTTPRPGGPEIISYADLAIGSFPSGHVYQAVGPWGLLYAMGCVPIWVPAVIALLVGLGRFYLGAHYLGDVLGGIVFAIALVWLFRRAWPRARDWLERRSSIFYRTVSLVAIATTAVAVTMTGVHPRRFEIYGILFGAAIALPLESRWVRYEAGGRVGRADAWKILFGIAGLLVFLLWDRSQPAQALLLGTLTAGLATLWVVLAAPWIFARAGLGEQPDASRRGRRTDDDRVHSSWGGSMLRILKRVGIGVAAVVGLLLLWGAVEPRV
;
A
#
# COMPACT_ATOMS: atom_id res chain seq x y z
N MET A 1 31.56 12.60 15.19
CA MET A 1 30.85 11.74 14.21
C MET A 1 30.16 10.57 14.90
N ASP A 2 30.75 10.00 15.96
CA ASP A 2 30.20 8.84 16.67
C ASP A 2 28.83 9.05 17.32
N ARG A 3 28.57 10.22 17.93
CA ARG A 3 27.24 10.53 18.51
C ARG A 3 26.13 10.61 17.47
N LEU A 4 26.41 11.14 16.27
CA LEU A 4 25.40 11.24 15.21
C LEU A 4 25.12 9.86 14.59
N ASN A 5 26.16 9.05 14.39
CA ASN A 5 25.99 7.67 13.92
C ASN A 5 25.22 6.82 14.95
N GLY A 6 25.53 6.97 16.25
CA GLY A 6 24.76 6.32 17.32
C GLY A 6 23.30 6.78 17.37
N PHE A 7 23.01 8.06 17.13
CA PHE A 7 21.63 8.54 17.08
C PHE A 7 20.83 7.98 15.89
N PHE A 8 21.44 7.87 14.70
CA PHE A 8 20.71 7.39 13.51
C PHE A 8 20.71 5.88 13.35
N PHE A 9 21.75 5.18 13.80
CA PHE A 9 21.99 3.76 13.57
C PHE A 9 22.36 2.98 14.85
N GLY A 10 22.13 3.56 16.02
CA GLY A 10 22.31 2.89 17.32
C GLY A 10 21.01 2.37 17.91
N PRO A 11 21.10 1.46 18.91
CA PRO A 11 19.95 0.87 19.58
C PRO A 11 19.34 1.79 20.66
N GLU A 12 20.10 2.74 21.21
CA GLU A 12 19.66 3.60 22.32
C GLU A 12 18.37 4.35 22.01
N PRO A 13 18.20 4.98 20.83
CA PRO A 13 16.96 5.68 20.50
C PRO A 13 15.74 4.75 20.40
N ILE A 14 15.95 3.49 20.00
CA ILE A 14 14.90 2.46 19.97
C ILE A 14 14.52 2.08 21.40
N ALA A 15 15.52 1.83 22.26
CA ALA A 15 15.32 1.50 23.66
C ALA A 15 14.53 2.59 24.40
N THR A 16 14.88 3.87 24.19
CA THR A 16 14.14 5.01 24.77
C THR A 16 12.66 5.02 24.37
N ILE A 17 12.35 4.72 23.10
CA ILE A 17 10.97 4.66 22.63
C ILE A 17 10.23 3.43 23.19
N GLN A 18 10.90 2.29 23.32
CA GLN A 18 10.31 1.09 23.94
C GLN A 18 10.04 1.31 25.43
N GLU A 19 10.95 1.98 26.15
CA GLU A 19 10.78 2.34 27.55
C GLU A 19 9.61 3.32 27.75
N PHE A 20 9.53 4.36 26.91
CA PHE A 20 8.46 5.36 26.99
C PHE A 20 7.06 4.76 26.78
N PHE A 21 6.89 3.87 25.80
CA PHE A 21 5.60 3.27 25.47
C PHE A 21 5.31 1.96 26.20
N GLY A 22 6.28 1.38 26.89
CA GLY A 22 6.17 0.06 27.53
C GLY A 22 6.06 -1.09 26.51
N PRO A 23 5.86 -2.36 26.96
CA PRO A 23 5.88 -3.56 26.13
C PRO A 23 4.54 -3.83 25.41
N HIS A 24 4.05 -2.85 24.65
CA HIS A 24 2.79 -2.92 23.90
C HIS A 24 3.02 -2.88 22.39
N PRO A 25 3.39 -4.00 21.73
CA PRO A 25 3.71 -4.01 20.30
C PRO A 25 2.50 -3.94 19.36
N LEU A 26 1.30 -4.29 19.83
CA LEU A 26 0.11 -4.39 18.97
C LEU A 26 -0.25 -3.07 18.26
N PRO A 27 -0.32 -1.90 18.93
CA PRO A 27 -0.54 -0.62 18.25
C PRO A 27 0.47 -0.37 17.14
N PHE A 28 1.76 -0.61 17.38
CA PHE A 28 2.82 -0.37 16.41
C PHE A 28 2.81 -1.38 15.25
N ARG A 29 2.35 -2.61 15.47
CA ARG A 29 2.04 -3.57 14.39
C ARG A 29 0.90 -3.05 13.51
N VAL A 30 -0.18 -2.52 14.12
CA VAL A 30 -1.31 -1.92 13.37
C VAL A 30 -0.87 -0.71 12.57
N LEU A 31 -0.07 0.20 13.15
CA LEU A 31 0.48 1.35 12.42
C LEU A 31 1.35 0.92 11.23
N SER A 32 2.13 -0.16 11.41
CA SER A 32 2.99 -0.70 10.37
C SER A 32 2.22 -1.30 9.18
N LEU A 33 0.94 -1.67 9.34
CA LEU A 33 0.11 -2.21 8.25
C LEU A 33 0.01 -1.24 7.07
N LEU A 34 0.04 0.07 7.32
CA LEU A 34 -0.02 1.06 6.25
C LEU A 34 1.19 1.02 5.30
N GLY A 35 2.29 0.39 5.71
CA GLY A 35 3.47 0.17 4.90
C GLY A 35 3.66 -1.27 4.44
N ASP A 36 2.73 -2.19 4.73
CA ASP A 36 2.78 -3.56 4.25
C ASP A 36 1.87 -3.78 3.02
N THR A 37 1.74 -5.03 2.58
CA THR A 37 0.88 -5.46 1.47
C THR A 37 -0.55 -4.93 1.57
N TRP A 38 -1.15 -4.96 2.76
CA TRP A 38 -2.53 -4.54 3.00
C TRP A 38 -2.67 -3.03 2.89
N GLY A 39 -1.71 -2.27 3.41
CA GLY A 39 -1.63 -0.82 3.22
C GLY A 39 -1.45 -0.42 1.76
N VAL A 40 -0.65 -1.17 1.00
CA VAL A 40 -0.48 -0.97 -0.44
C VAL A 40 -1.77 -1.26 -1.21
N LEU A 41 -2.47 -2.36 -0.90
CA LEU A 41 -3.77 -2.67 -1.49
C LEU A 41 -4.83 -1.61 -1.17
N LEU A 42 -4.81 -1.05 0.05
CA LEU A 42 -5.69 0.04 0.44
C LEU A 42 -5.48 1.29 -0.41
N VAL A 43 -4.24 1.77 -0.57
CA VAL A 43 -3.97 2.98 -1.37
C VAL A 43 -4.24 2.77 -2.86
N VAL A 44 -3.99 1.57 -3.39
CA VAL A 44 -4.38 1.17 -4.75
C VAL A 44 -5.91 1.20 -4.91
N GLY A 45 -6.64 0.68 -3.93
CA GLY A 45 -8.10 0.72 -3.88
C GLY A 45 -8.62 2.15 -3.85
N ILE A 46 -8.14 2.99 -2.93
CA ILE A 46 -8.53 4.41 -2.84
C ILE A 46 -8.29 5.14 -4.17
N ALA A 47 -7.15 4.88 -4.82
CA ALA A 47 -6.84 5.45 -6.13
C ALA A 47 -7.90 5.12 -7.18
N LEU A 48 -8.45 3.90 -7.17
CA LEU A 48 -9.52 3.48 -8.08
C LEU A 48 -10.90 3.98 -7.64
N TRP A 49 -11.29 3.70 -6.40
CA TRP A 49 -12.64 3.91 -5.87
C TRP A 49 -13.04 5.38 -5.78
N VAL A 50 -12.05 6.26 -5.52
CA VAL A 50 -12.27 7.68 -5.25
C VAL A 50 -11.74 8.55 -6.38
N PHE A 51 -10.54 8.25 -6.89
CA PHE A 51 -9.84 9.13 -7.84
C PHE A 51 -9.82 8.60 -9.28
N GLY A 52 -10.45 7.46 -9.52
CA GLY A 52 -10.69 6.91 -10.84
C GLY A 52 -9.47 6.29 -11.54
N ARG A 53 -9.72 5.82 -12.76
CA ARG A 53 -8.83 4.91 -13.49
C ARG A 53 -7.45 5.48 -13.78
N ARG A 54 -7.36 6.78 -14.11
CA ARG A 54 -6.08 7.45 -14.40
C ARG A 54 -5.17 7.49 -13.17
N THR A 55 -5.74 7.79 -12.01
CA THR A 55 -5.01 7.81 -10.73
C THR A 55 -4.63 6.40 -10.31
N PHE A 56 -5.56 5.44 -10.43
CA PHE A 56 -5.30 4.03 -10.20
C PHE A 56 -4.12 3.50 -11.01
N GLN A 57 -4.06 3.76 -12.32
CA GLN A 57 -2.96 3.31 -13.18
C GLN A 57 -1.61 3.90 -12.75
N ALA A 58 -1.58 5.18 -12.36
CA ALA A 58 -0.36 5.83 -11.88
C ALA A 58 0.11 5.23 -10.55
N VAL A 59 -0.82 5.03 -9.60
CA VAL A 59 -0.53 4.41 -8.29
C VAL A 59 -0.08 2.95 -8.45
N LEU A 60 -0.73 2.17 -9.31
CA LEU A 60 -0.30 0.81 -9.62
C LEU A 60 1.10 0.81 -10.25
N GLY A 61 1.36 1.73 -11.18
CA GLY A 61 2.66 1.88 -11.83
C GLY A 61 3.78 2.17 -10.82
N ILE A 62 3.59 3.13 -9.90
CA ILE A 62 4.62 3.45 -8.90
C ILE A 62 4.79 2.32 -7.88
N VAL A 63 3.74 1.57 -7.55
CA VAL A 63 3.85 0.38 -6.69
C VAL A 63 4.72 -0.69 -7.35
N VAL A 64 4.54 -0.96 -8.65
CA VAL A 64 5.34 -1.94 -9.39
C VAL A 64 6.80 -1.50 -9.50
N VAL A 65 7.04 -0.24 -9.92
CA VAL A 65 8.42 0.31 -10.00
C VAL A 65 9.05 0.37 -8.61
N GLY A 66 8.27 0.72 -7.59
CA GLY A 66 8.66 0.73 -6.18
C GLY A 66 9.10 -0.63 -5.69
N ALA A 67 8.36 -1.69 -5.99
CA ALA A 67 8.74 -3.05 -5.62
C ALA A 67 10.10 -3.44 -6.23
N ALA A 68 10.31 -3.15 -7.52
CA ALA A 68 11.57 -3.46 -8.21
C ALA A 68 12.76 -2.67 -7.64
N THR A 69 12.59 -1.36 -7.45
CA THR A 69 13.63 -0.47 -6.89
C THR A 69 13.96 -0.83 -5.44
N LYS A 70 12.97 -1.18 -4.62
CA LYS A 70 13.17 -1.70 -3.26
C LYS A 70 14.06 -2.95 -3.25
N ILE A 71 13.79 -3.91 -4.14
CA ILE A 71 14.63 -5.12 -4.26
C ILE A 71 16.08 -4.73 -4.61
N GLY A 72 16.27 -3.80 -5.55
CA GLY A 72 17.59 -3.28 -5.90
C GLY A 72 18.30 -2.62 -4.71
N LEU A 73 17.65 -1.67 -4.04
CA LEU A 73 18.21 -0.97 -2.87
C LEU A 73 18.60 -1.94 -1.76
N THR A 74 17.76 -2.91 -1.46
CA THR A 74 18.01 -3.91 -0.40
C THR A 74 19.19 -4.85 -0.74
N ARG A 75 19.55 -4.98 -2.02
CA ARG A 75 20.75 -5.73 -2.45
C ARG A 75 22.01 -4.87 -2.44
N LEU A 76 21.86 -3.55 -2.60
CA LEU A 76 22.97 -2.60 -2.56
C LEU A 76 23.45 -2.32 -1.13
N PHE A 77 22.53 -2.30 -0.17
CA PHE A 77 22.84 -2.01 1.23
C PHE A 77 22.74 -3.28 2.09
N THR A 78 23.81 -3.59 2.82
CA THR A 78 23.93 -4.77 3.69
C THR A 78 23.83 -4.43 5.18
N THR A 79 23.24 -3.27 5.52
CA THR A 79 23.13 -2.79 6.91
C THR A 79 22.44 -3.85 7.79
N PRO A 80 23.07 -4.28 8.90
CA PRO A 80 22.45 -5.21 9.83
C PRO A 80 21.21 -4.60 10.48
N ARG A 81 20.27 -5.44 10.92
CA ARG A 81 19.09 -5.00 11.67
C ARG A 81 19.47 -4.50 13.07
N PRO A 82 18.63 -3.67 13.71
CA PRO A 82 18.78 -3.40 15.13
C PRO A 82 18.82 -4.69 15.94
N GLY A 83 19.78 -4.76 16.87
CA GLY A 83 19.94 -5.85 17.81
C GLY A 83 20.80 -5.39 18.99
N GLY A 84 20.82 -6.20 20.05
CA GLY A 84 21.52 -5.88 21.31
C GLY A 84 20.65 -6.19 22.52
N PRO A 85 21.25 -6.35 23.72
CA PRO A 85 20.50 -6.61 24.95
C PRO A 85 19.60 -5.44 25.37
N GLU A 86 19.81 -4.24 24.82
CA GLU A 86 19.08 -3.02 25.19
C GLU A 86 17.70 -2.90 24.52
N ILE A 87 17.41 -3.71 23.49
CA ILE A 87 16.17 -3.60 22.71
C ILE A 87 15.46 -4.94 22.58
N ILE A 88 14.14 -4.88 22.45
CA ILE A 88 13.31 -6.05 22.12
C ILE A 88 13.00 -6.02 20.62
N SER A 89 13.42 -7.05 19.88
CA SER A 89 13.01 -7.21 18.49
C SER A 89 11.64 -7.87 18.42
N TYR A 90 10.62 -7.11 18.06
CA TYR A 90 9.26 -7.62 17.85
C TYR A 90 9.02 -8.11 16.42
N ALA A 91 10.00 -7.92 15.52
CA ALA A 91 9.90 -8.25 14.11
C ALA A 91 11.22 -8.86 13.60
N ASP A 92 11.27 -10.18 13.51
CA ASP A 92 12.43 -10.89 13.00
C ASP A 92 12.41 -10.95 11.46
N LEU A 93 13.45 -10.39 10.83
CA LEU A 93 13.57 -10.27 9.38
C LEU A 93 15.03 -10.50 8.94
N ALA A 94 15.30 -11.59 8.24
CA ALA A 94 16.64 -11.95 7.74
C ALA A 94 17.04 -11.20 6.44
N ILE A 95 16.77 -9.90 6.38
CA ILE A 95 17.08 -9.04 5.22
C ILE A 95 17.69 -7.74 5.72
N GLY A 96 18.57 -7.11 4.93
CA GLY A 96 19.17 -5.80 5.21
C GLY A 96 18.16 -4.76 5.71
N SER A 97 18.62 -3.93 6.65
CA SER A 97 17.78 -2.94 7.34
C SER A 97 17.57 -1.66 6.54
N PHE A 98 18.58 -1.21 5.79
CA PHE A 98 18.52 0.05 5.07
C PHE A 98 18.15 -0.14 3.59
N PRO A 99 17.30 0.72 3.00
CA PRO A 99 16.36 1.62 3.67
C PRO A 99 15.11 0.87 4.16
N SER A 100 14.27 1.51 4.98
CA SER A 100 13.03 0.90 5.45
C SER A 100 12.02 0.67 4.32
N GLY A 101 11.82 -0.61 3.98
CA GLY A 101 10.89 -1.02 2.93
C GLY A 101 9.42 -0.69 3.20
N HIS A 102 8.98 -0.72 4.46
CA HIS A 102 7.59 -0.38 4.82
C HIS A 102 7.34 1.11 4.66
N VAL A 103 8.27 1.94 5.15
CA VAL A 103 8.18 3.39 5.00
C VAL A 103 8.24 3.77 3.52
N TYR A 104 9.14 3.14 2.76
CA TYR A 104 9.25 3.34 1.32
C TYR A 104 7.95 3.03 0.57
N GLN A 105 7.33 1.87 0.87
CA GLN A 105 6.08 1.41 0.25
C GLN A 105 4.85 2.21 0.70
N ALA A 106 4.88 2.82 1.88
CA ALA A 106 3.85 3.74 2.33
C ALA A 106 3.99 5.11 1.64
N VAL A 107 5.19 5.71 1.68
CA VAL A 107 5.43 7.06 1.18
C VAL A 107 5.30 7.16 -0.34
N GLY A 108 5.73 6.15 -1.10
CA GLY A 108 5.66 6.16 -2.56
C GLY A 108 4.26 6.43 -3.13
N PRO A 109 3.29 5.52 -2.95
CA PRO A 109 1.94 5.67 -3.51
C PRO A 109 1.16 6.84 -2.89
N TRP A 110 1.25 7.05 -1.56
CA TRP A 110 0.57 8.19 -0.92
C TRP A 110 1.19 9.54 -1.31
N GLY A 111 2.51 9.59 -1.48
CA GLY A 111 3.22 10.75 -1.98
C GLY A 111 2.87 11.05 -3.44
N LEU A 112 2.65 10.03 -4.27
CA LEU A 112 2.14 10.20 -5.63
C LEU A 112 0.72 10.77 -5.65
N LEU A 113 -0.19 10.28 -4.79
CA LEU A 113 -1.53 10.85 -4.65
C LEU A 113 -1.47 12.35 -4.27
N TYR A 114 -0.57 12.74 -3.37
CA TYR A 114 -0.33 14.15 -3.08
C TYR A 114 0.20 14.91 -4.30
N ALA A 115 1.20 14.36 -4.99
CA ALA A 115 1.82 15.00 -6.15
C ALA A 115 0.85 15.15 -7.36
N MET A 116 -0.22 14.36 -7.38
CA MET A 116 -1.33 14.44 -8.34
C MET A 116 -2.48 15.35 -7.86
N GLY A 117 -2.38 15.94 -6.67
CA GLY A 117 -3.40 16.81 -6.09
C GLY A 117 -4.61 16.08 -5.51
N CYS A 118 -4.54 14.76 -5.33
CA CYS A 118 -5.65 13.93 -4.84
C CYS A 118 -5.82 14.01 -3.30
N VAL A 119 -4.72 14.22 -2.57
CA VAL A 119 -4.70 14.33 -1.11
C VAL A 119 -3.80 15.48 -0.66
N PRO A 120 -4.06 16.12 0.49
CA PRO A 120 -3.18 17.16 1.03
C PRO A 120 -1.86 16.57 1.58
N ILE A 121 -0.79 17.38 1.62
CA ILE A 121 0.58 16.96 2.02
C ILE A 121 0.66 16.29 3.39
N TRP A 122 -0.22 16.68 4.32
CA TRP A 122 -0.19 16.11 5.66
C TRP A 122 -0.57 14.62 5.66
N VAL A 123 -1.33 14.12 4.67
CA VAL A 123 -1.73 12.70 4.59
C VAL A 123 -0.50 11.78 4.44
N PRO A 124 0.33 11.90 3.38
CA PRO A 124 1.55 11.09 3.29
C PRO A 124 2.53 11.36 4.43
N ALA A 125 2.60 12.58 4.96
CA ALA A 125 3.47 12.89 6.10
C ALA A 125 3.06 12.14 7.38
N VAL A 126 1.76 12.13 7.71
CA VAL A 126 1.22 11.38 8.85
C VAL A 126 1.44 9.89 8.64
N ILE A 127 1.19 9.37 7.44
CA ILE A 127 1.40 7.95 7.15
C ILE A 127 2.89 7.57 7.30
N ALA A 128 3.81 8.40 6.81
CA ALA A 128 5.25 8.20 6.98
C ALA A 128 5.63 8.15 8.47
N LEU A 129 5.09 9.07 9.27
CA LEU A 129 5.32 9.13 10.71
C LEU A 129 4.77 7.89 11.43
N LEU A 130 3.52 7.50 11.15
CA LEU A 130 2.88 6.35 11.78
C LEU A 130 3.61 5.04 11.45
N VAL A 131 3.93 4.81 10.17
CA VAL A 131 4.66 3.62 9.74
C VAL A 131 6.09 3.65 10.27
N GLY A 132 6.77 4.79 10.18
CA GLY A 132 8.13 4.97 10.68
C GLY A 132 8.25 4.67 12.17
N LEU A 133 7.38 5.29 12.98
CA LEU A 133 7.28 5.04 14.42
C LEU A 133 6.95 3.57 14.71
N GLY A 134 6.02 2.98 13.97
CA GLY A 134 5.70 1.56 14.07
C GLY A 134 6.93 0.66 13.88
N ARG A 135 7.67 0.87 12.78
CA ARG A 135 8.86 0.07 12.46
C ARG A 135 10.01 0.28 13.43
N PHE A 136 10.16 1.51 13.92
CA PHE A 136 11.19 1.90 14.86
C PHE A 136 10.93 1.30 16.25
N TYR A 137 9.72 1.45 16.80
CA TYR A 137 9.32 0.83 18.07
C TYR A 137 9.44 -0.70 18.03
N LEU A 138 9.06 -1.34 16.90
CA LEU A 138 9.13 -2.80 16.76
C LEU A 138 10.58 -3.35 16.74
N GLY A 139 11.59 -2.49 16.88
CA GLY A 139 13.00 -2.88 16.82
C GLY A 139 13.43 -3.34 15.43
N ALA A 140 12.63 -3.03 14.39
CA ALA A 140 12.85 -3.58 13.07
C ALA A 140 13.81 -2.75 12.22
N HIS A 141 13.90 -1.45 12.50
CA HIS A 141 14.66 -0.48 11.70
C HIS A 141 15.23 0.61 12.60
N TYR A 142 16.42 1.10 12.27
CA TYR A 142 16.98 2.30 12.87
C TYR A 142 16.28 3.56 12.33
N LEU A 143 16.51 4.69 12.99
CA LEU A 143 15.98 5.98 12.55
C LEU A 143 16.52 6.36 11.16
N GLY A 144 17.79 6.10 10.90
CA GLY A 144 18.42 6.29 9.59
C GLY A 144 17.75 5.48 8.48
N ASP A 145 17.29 4.26 8.78
CA ASP A 145 16.55 3.42 7.80
C ASP A 145 15.19 4.02 7.46
N VAL A 146 14.48 4.55 8.46
CA VAL A 146 13.19 5.23 8.28
C VAL A 146 13.36 6.46 7.40
N LEU A 147 14.33 7.31 7.71
CA LEU A 147 14.64 8.51 6.93
C LEU A 147 15.09 8.17 5.51
N GLY A 148 15.93 7.14 5.36
CA GLY A 148 16.33 6.62 4.05
C GLY A 148 15.12 6.16 3.23
N GLY A 149 14.18 5.45 3.85
CA GLY A 149 12.91 5.03 3.21
C GLY A 149 12.11 6.22 2.68
N ILE A 150 12.01 7.30 3.46
CA ILE A 150 11.33 8.54 3.05
C ILE A 150 12.05 9.18 1.87
N VAL A 151 13.38 9.37 1.97
CA VAL A 151 14.18 10.05 0.93
C VAL A 151 14.12 9.29 -0.39
N PHE A 152 14.33 7.98 -0.38
CA PHE A 152 14.26 7.17 -1.62
C PHE A 152 12.84 7.15 -2.20
N ALA A 153 11.79 7.13 -1.37
CA ALA A 153 10.42 7.17 -1.88
C ALA A 153 10.08 8.52 -2.51
N ILE A 154 10.51 9.64 -1.91
CA ILE A 154 10.36 10.97 -2.49
C ILE A 154 11.10 11.06 -3.83
N ALA A 155 12.33 10.55 -3.90
CA ALA A 155 13.10 10.50 -5.14
C ALA A 155 12.37 9.66 -6.21
N LEU A 156 11.82 8.50 -5.84
CA LEU A 156 11.00 7.69 -6.76
C LEU A 156 9.78 8.47 -7.25
N VAL A 157 9.01 9.11 -6.36
CA VAL A 157 7.82 9.91 -6.75
C VAL A 157 8.20 11.02 -7.73
N TRP A 158 9.31 11.72 -7.46
CA TRP A 158 9.81 12.80 -8.31
C TRP A 158 10.23 12.31 -9.71
N LEU A 159 10.94 11.17 -9.78
CA LEU A 159 11.34 10.53 -11.04
C LEU A 159 10.12 10.00 -11.79
N PHE A 160 9.26 9.26 -11.10
CA PHE A 160 8.06 8.63 -11.64
C PHE A 160 7.13 9.67 -12.24
N ARG A 161 6.86 10.78 -11.54
CA ARG A 161 5.99 11.85 -12.04
C ARG A 161 6.49 12.45 -13.36
N ARG A 162 7.81 12.55 -13.56
CA ARG A 162 8.39 13.04 -14.83
C ARG A 162 8.33 12.02 -15.95
N ALA A 163 8.53 10.75 -15.62
CA ALA A 163 8.53 9.66 -16.60
C ALA A 163 7.11 9.21 -16.98
N TRP A 164 6.14 9.34 -16.06
CA TRP A 164 4.81 8.76 -16.18
C TRP A 164 4.03 9.20 -17.42
N PRO A 165 3.99 10.49 -17.83
CA PRO A 165 3.28 10.87 -19.05
C PRO A 165 3.79 10.13 -20.29
N ARG A 166 5.12 10.06 -20.45
CA ARG A 166 5.75 9.33 -21.57
C ARG A 166 5.53 7.82 -21.47
N ALA A 167 5.65 7.26 -20.28
CA ALA A 167 5.42 5.84 -20.03
C ALA A 167 3.97 5.46 -20.32
N ARG A 168 3.01 6.26 -19.88
CA ARG A 168 1.58 6.08 -20.14
C ARG A 168 1.29 6.14 -21.64
N ASP A 169 1.75 7.18 -22.33
CA ASP A 169 1.51 7.32 -23.78
C ASP A 169 2.18 6.18 -24.58
N TRP A 170 3.29 5.61 -24.08
CA TRP A 170 3.91 4.41 -24.63
C TRP A 170 3.10 3.14 -24.36
N LEU A 171 2.53 3.00 -23.15
CA LEU A 171 1.69 1.86 -22.74
C LEU A 171 0.35 1.87 -23.50
N GLU A 172 -0.29 3.02 -23.65
CA GLU A 172 -1.56 3.18 -24.36
C GLU A 172 -1.46 2.79 -25.85
N ARG A 173 -0.26 2.91 -26.44
CA ARG A 173 0.02 2.48 -27.82
C ARG A 173 0.25 0.98 -27.97
N ARG A 174 0.26 0.19 -26.88
CA ARG A 174 0.50 -1.26 -26.94
C ARG A 174 -0.78 -2.01 -27.30
N SER A 175 -0.62 -3.09 -28.06
CA SER A 175 -1.73 -3.94 -28.50
C SER A 175 -2.33 -4.74 -27.33
N SER A 176 -3.58 -5.22 -27.47
CA SER A 176 -4.18 -6.12 -26.47
C SER A 176 -3.36 -7.41 -26.26
N ILE A 177 -2.65 -7.87 -27.29
CA ILE A 177 -1.77 -9.04 -27.21
C ILE A 177 -0.63 -8.81 -26.21
N PHE A 178 0.01 -7.64 -26.24
CA PHE A 178 1.07 -7.28 -25.30
C PHE A 178 0.62 -7.46 -23.84
N TYR A 179 -0.56 -6.93 -23.48
CA TYR A 179 -1.09 -7.04 -22.13
C TYR A 179 -1.42 -8.48 -21.74
N ARG A 180 -1.95 -9.29 -22.66
CA ARG A 180 -2.21 -10.72 -22.42
C ARG A 180 -0.90 -11.47 -22.18
N THR A 181 0.14 -11.20 -22.97
CA THR A 181 1.45 -11.82 -22.80
C THR A 181 2.08 -11.44 -21.47
N VAL A 182 2.06 -10.16 -21.08
CA VAL A 182 2.56 -9.71 -19.76
C VAL A 182 1.81 -10.41 -18.63
N SER A 183 0.48 -10.50 -18.70
CA SER A 183 -0.32 -11.23 -17.70
C SER A 183 0.04 -12.71 -17.63
N LEU A 184 0.21 -13.39 -18.77
CA LEU A 184 0.60 -14.81 -18.81
C LEU A 184 2.00 -15.03 -18.23
N VAL A 185 2.95 -14.15 -18.54
CA VAL A 185 4.31 -14.20 -17.97
C VAL A 185 4.24 -14.00 -16.45
N ALA A 186 3.46 -13.03 -15.96
CA ALA A 186 3.30 -12.79 -14.53
C ALA A 186 2.70 -14.02 -13.80
N ILE A 187 1.71 -14.68 -14.43
CA ILE A 187 1.12 -15.93 -13.92
C ILE A 187 2.16 -17.06 -13.90
N ALA A 188 2.91 -17.24 -15.00
CA ALA A 188 3.93 -18.28 -15.10
C ALA A 188 5.07 -18.08 -14.09
N THR A 189 5.58 -16.85 -13.95
CA THR A 189 6.60 -16.51 -12.94
C THR A 189 6.10 -16.76 -11.52
N THR A 190 4.83 -16.44 -11.24
CA THR A 190 4.18 -16.75 -9.97
C THR A 190 4.14 -18.26 -9.71
N ALA A 191 3.71 -19.05 -10.69
CA ALA A 191 3.63 -20.50 -10.57
C ALA A 191 5.01 -21.13 -10.31
N VAL A 192 6.05 -20.69 -11.02
CA VAL A 192 7.43 -21.14 -10.82
C VAL A 192 7.96 -20.72 -9.45
N ALA A 193 7.73 -19.47 -9.04
CA ALA A 193 8.23 -19.01 -7.75
C ALA A 193 7.64 -19.82 -6.58
N VAL A 194 6.35 -20.17 -6.66
CA VAL A 194 5.66 -21.00 -5.65
C VAL A 194 6.26 -22.42 -5.57
N THR A 195 6.82 -22.98 -6.64
CA THR A 195 7.43 -24.32 -6.60
C THR A 195 8.87 -24.33 -6.10
N MET A 196 9.60 -23.21 -6.15
CA MET A 196 11.02 -23.12 -5.77
C MET A 196 11.26 -22.84 -4.26
N THR A 197 10.37 -23.28 -3.36
CA THR A 197 10.39 -22.78 -1.97
C THR A 197 11.49 -23.36 -1.08
N GLY A 198 12.52 -22.54 -0.85
CA GLY A 198 13.43 -22.56 0.30
C GLY A 198 13.67 -21.16 0.89
N VAL A 199 12.79 -20.19 0.63
CA VAL A 199 13.00 -18.76 0.94
C VAL A 199 11.79 -18.18 1.68
N HIS A 200 12.04 -17.30 2.66
CA HIS A 200 11.14 -16.73 3.67
C HIS A 200 9.62 -16.61 3.38
N PRO A 201 8.78 -16.90 4.38
CA PRO A 201 7.33 -17.12 4.24
C PRO A 201 6.50 -15.95 3.68
N ARG A 202 6.90 -14.71 3.92
CA ARG A 202 6.11 -13.52 3.53
C ARG A 202 6.46 -12.92 2.16
N ARG A 203 7.40 -13.52 1.41
CA ARG A 203 7.75 -13.04 0.07
C ARG A 203 6.76 -13.47 -1.01
N PHE A 204 5.82 -14.36 -0.71
CA PHE A 204 4.92 -14.93 -1.72
C PHE A 204 3.66 -14.11 -1.97
N GLU A 205 3.29 -13.21 -1.06
CA GLU A 205 2.14 -12.31 -1.21
C GLU A 205 2.19 -11.51 -2.52
N ILE A 206 3.40 -11.12 -2.97
CA ILE A 206 3.59 -10.40 -4.24
C ILE A 206 3.09 -11.21 -5.44
N TYR A 207 3.30 -12.52 -5.43
CA TYR A 207 2.83 -13.40 -6.50
C TYR A 207 1.31 -13.53 -6.48
N GLY A 208 0.72 -13.58 -5.29
CA GLY A 208 -0.73 -13.50 -5.09
C GLY A 208 -1.31 -12.23 -5.68
N ILE A 209 -0.72 -11.08 -5.39
CA ILE A 209 -1.13 -9.79 -5.95
C ILE A 209 -1.02 -9.79 -7.47
N LEU A 210 0.10 -10.25 -8.03
CA LEU A 210 0.30 -10.29 -9.47
C LEU A 210 -0.73 -11.19 -10.17
N PHE A 211 -1.00 -12.36 -9.59
CA PHE A 211 -2.03 -13.28 -10.09
C PHE A 211 -3.43 -12.67 -10.02
N GLY A 212 -3.80 -12.11 -8.87
CA GLY A 212 -5.07 -11.41 -8.68
C GLY A 212 -5.25 -10.25 -9.65
N ALA A 213 -4.21 -9.44 -9.87
CA ALA A 213 -4.23 -8.33 -10.83
C ALA A 213 -4.33 -8.81 -12.28
N ALA A 214 -3.64 -9.90 -12.64
CA ALA A 214 -3.69 -10.49 -13.98
C ALA A 214 -5.12 -10.93 -14.37
N ILE A 215 -5.93 -11.35 -13.39
CA ILE A 215 -7.35 -11.67 -13.57
C ILE A 215 -8.23 -10.42 -13.44
N ALA A 216 -8.03 -9.61 -12.40
CA ALA A 216 -8.90 -8.49 -12.08
C ALA A 216 -8.89 -7.40 -13.17
N LEU A 217 -7.72 -7.03 -13.69
CA LEU A 217 -7.59 -5.90 -14.62
C LEU A 217 -8.33 -6.12 -15.96
N PRO A 218 -8.21 -7.29 -16.63
CA PRO A 218 -8.99 -7.57 -17.84
C PRO A 218 -10.50 -7.60 -17.58
N LEU A 219 -10.93 -8.19 -16.46
CA LEU A 219 -12.35 -8.30 -16.13
C LEU A 219 -12.96 -6.93 -15.78
N GLU A 220 -12.25 -6.13 -14.98
CA GLU A 220 -12.66 -4.78 -14.62
C GLU A 220 -12.79 -3.93 -15.89
N SER A 221 -11.78 -3.93 -16.75
CA SER A 221 -11.81 -3.15 -18.01
C SER A 221 -12.89 -3.60 -19.00
N ARG A 222 -13.25 -4.89 -19.02
CA ARG A 222 -14.21 -5.43 -19.99
C ARG A 222 -15.65 -5.30 -19.52
N TRP A 223 -15.92 -5.60 -18.26
CA TRP A 223 -17.29 -5.78 -17.74
C TRP A 223 -17.71 -4.73 -16.73
N VAL A 224 -16.80 -4.22 -15.90
CA VAL A 224 -17.16 -3.26 -14.85
C VAL A 224 -17.06 -1.83 -15.38
N ARG A 225 -15.91 -1.49 -15.98
CA ARG A 225 -15.58 -0.15 -16.49
C ARG A 225 -15.89 0.93 -15.45
N TYR A 226 -15.37 0.73 -14.25
CA TYR A 226 -15.67 1.61 -13.13
C TYR A 226 -15.11 3.02 -13.39
N GLU A 227 -15.97 4.02 -13.28
CA GLU A 227 -15.59 5.43 -13.27
C GLU A 227 -15.95 6.03 -11.91
N ALA A 228 -14.94 6.59 -11.24
CA ALA A 228 -15.17 7.35 -10.02
C ALA A 228 -15.93 8.64 -10.37
N GLY A 229 -16.80 9.08 -9.46
CA GLY A 229 -17.55 10.32 -9.66
C GLY A 229 -16.64 11.54 -9.69
N GLY A 230 -17.04 12.58 -10.44
CA GLY A 230 -16.22 13.76 -10.72
C GLY A 230 -15.95 14.67 -9.52
N ARG A 231 -16.66 14.51 -8.39
CA ARG A 231 -16.38 15.23 -7.15
C ARG A 231 -16.36 14.31 -5.94
N VAL A 232 -15.30 14.44 -5.15
CA VAL A 232 -15.13 13.75 -3.89
C VAL A 232 -16.23 14.18 -2.90
N GLY A 233 -17.05 13.22 -2.49
CA GLY A 233 -18.28 13.46 -1.74
C GLY A 233 -18.60 12.40 -0.69
N ARG A 234 -19.80 12.47 -0.11
CA ARG A 234 -20.24 11.56 0.97
C ARG A 234 -20.28 10.09 0.54
N ALA A 235 -20.55 9.83 -0.74
CA ALA A 235 -20.54 8.48 -1.30
C ALA A 235 -19.15 7.83 -1.22
N ASP A 236 -18.07 8.60 -1.32
CA ASP A 236 -16.71 8.06 -1.30
C ASP A 236 -16.30 7.59 0.09
N ALA A 237 -16.83 8.20 1.16
CA ALA A 237 -16.64 7.68 2.51
C ALA A 237 -17.19 6.26 2.65
N TRP A 238 -18.35 5.97 2.04
CA TRP A 238 -18.92 4.63 2.02
C TRP A 238 -18.08 3.66 1.20
N LYS A 239 -17.59 4.07 0.04
CA LYS A 239 -16.68 3.23 -0.77
C LYS A 239 -15.42 2.86 -0.01
N ILE A 240 -14.80 3.84 0.66
CA ILE A 240 -13.59 3.62 1.46
C ILE A 240 -13.89 2.67 2.62
N LEU A 241 -14.94 2.93 3.42
CA LEU A 241 -15.30 2.09 4.57
C LEU A 241 -15.64 0.65 4.14
N PHE A 242 -16.41 0.49 3.07
CA PHE A 242 -16.80 -0.82 2.55
C PHE A 242 -15.59 -1.57 1.96
N GLY A 243 -14.74 -0.87 1.20
CA GLY A 243 -13.50 -1.42 0.68
C GLY A 243 -12.54 -1.88 1.78
N ILE A 244 -12.38 -1.06 2.83
CA ILE A 244 -11.63 -1.41 4.06
C ILE A 244 -12.25 -2.64 4.74
N ALA A 245 -13.58 -2.67 4.92
CA ALA A 245 -14.25 -3.81 5.56
C ALA A 245 -13.95 -5.13 4.86
N GLY A 246 -14.00 -5.18 3.52
CA GLY A 246 -13.61 -6.37 2.79
C GLY A 246 -12.13 -6.70 2.90
N LEU A 247 -11.24 -5.70 2.85
CA LEU A 247 -9.80 -5.91 3.07
C LEU A 247 -9.50 -6.46 4.48
N LEU A 248 -10.25 -6.03 5.50
CA LEU A 248 -10.10 -6.54 6.86
C LEU A 248 -10.47 -8.01 6.97
N VAL A 249 -11.48 -8.48 6.24
CA VAL A 249 -11.82 -9.92 6.21
C VAL A 249 -10.62 -10.73 5.71
N PHE A 250 -9.99 -10.31 4.61
CA PHE A 250 -8.81 -10.99 4.08
C PHE A 250 -7.59 -10.85 4.99
N LEU A 251 -7.38 -9.68 5.61
CA LEU A 251 -6.32 -9.47 6.59
C LEU A 251 -6.48 -10.40 7.80
N LEU A 252 -7.67 -10.45 8.40
CA LEU A 252 -7.94 -11.30 9.55
C LEU A 252 -7.79 -12.79 9.20
N TRP A 253 -8.28 -13.17 8.01
CA TRP A 253 -8.09 -14.53 7.49
C TRP A 253 -6.61 -14.87 7.30
N ASP A 254 -5.81 -13.97 6.71
CA ASP A 254 -4.36 -14.14 6.56
C ASP A 254 -3.66 -14.29 7.91
N ARG A 255 -4.04 -13.49 8.92
CA ARG A 255 -3.44 -13.54 10.25
C ARG A 255 -3.84 -14.76 11.07
N SER A 256 -5.01 -15.35 10.82
CA SER A 256 -5.41 -16.61 11.45
C SER A 256 -4.67 -17.84 10.92
N GLN A 257 -3.95 -17.71 9.79
CA GLN A 257 -3.23 -18.83 9.18
C GLN A 257 -1.87 -19.04 9.84
N PRO A 258 -1.39 -20.29 9.91
CA PRO A 258 -0.04 -20.57 10.40
C PRO A 258 1.00 -19.98 9.45
N ALA A 259 2.12 -19.47 9.98
CA ALA A 259 3.13 -18.76 9.20
C ALA A 259 3.74 -19.59 8.04
N GLN A 260 3.69 -20.92 8.14
CA GLN A 260 4.13 -21.85 7.10
C GLN A 260 3.13 -22.06 5.95
N ALA A 261 1.89 -21.54 6.03
CA ALA A 261 0.87 -21.70 4.99
C ALA A 261 1.08 -20.78 3.77
N LEU A 262 2.23 -20.89 3.11
CA LEU A 262 2.69 -19.96 2.05
C LEU A 262 1.69 -19.84 0.89
N LEU A 263 1.17 -20.99 0.43
CA LEU A 263 0.21 -21.03 -0.66
C LEU A 263 -1.09 -20.32 -0.28
N LEU A 264 -1.57 -20.52 0.94
CA LEU A 264 -2.84 -19.94 1.38
C LEU A 264 -2.70 -18.42 1.59
N GLY A 265 -1.57 -17.94 2.12
CA GLY A 265 -1.28 -16.50 2.16
C GLY A 265 -1.20 -15.88 0.75
N THR A 266 -0.58 -16.58 -0.19
CA THR A 266 -0.53 -16.18 -1.61
C THR A 266 -1.93 -16.07 -2.23
N LEU A 267 -2.78 -17.09 -2.01
CA LEU A 267 -4.16 -17.09 -2.48
C LEU A 267 -4.97 -15.96 -1.82
N THR A 268 -4.77 -15.73 -0.52
CA THR A 268 -5.46 -14.67 0.22
C THR A 268 -5.11 -13.29 -0.34
N ALA A 269 -3.83 -13.02 -0.63
CA ALA A 269 -3.39 -11.77 -1.27
C ALA A 269 -3.99 -11.60 -2.70
N GLY A 270 -4.12 -12.69 -3.45
CA GLY A 270 -4.77 -12.68 -4.76
C GLY A 270 -6.27 -12.38 -4.70
N LEU A 271 -6.99 -12.99 -3.74
CA LEU A 271 -8.41 -12.71 -3.49
C LEU A 271 -8.62 -11.27 -3.00
N ALA A 272 -7.74 -10.76 -2.13
CA ALA A 272 -7.77 -9.37 -1.71
C ALA A 272 -7.55 -8.40 -2.89
N THR A 273 -6.69 -8.75 -3.84
CA THR A 273 -6.49 -7.96 -5.06
C THR A 273 -7.72 -7.98 -5.97
N LEU A 274 -8.36 -9.14 -6.14
CA LEU A 274 -9.64 -9.27 -6.84
C LEU A 274 -10.74 -8.45 -6.17
N TRP A 275 -10.79 -8.44 -4.84
CA TRP A 275 -11.70 -7.58 -4.10
C TRP A 275 -11.49 -6.11 -4.43
N VAL A 276 -10.24 -5.65 -4.32
CA VAL A 276 -9.89 -4.23 -4.49
C VAL A 276 -10.14 -3.72 -5.91
N VAL A 277 -9.71 -4.50 -6.90
CA VAL A 277 -9.69 -4.06 -8.31
C VAL A 277 -10.98 -4.44 -9.05
N LEU A 278 -11.69 -5.49 -8.64
CA LEU A 278 -12.85 -5.99 -9.38
C LEU A 278 -14.14 -5.96 -8.56
N ALA A 279 -14.20 -6.70 -7.44
CA ALA A 279 -15.46 -6.92 -6.74
C ALA A 279 -16.03 -5.65 -6.10
N ALA A 280 -15.21 -4.88 -5.37
CA ALA A 280 -15.66 -3.63 -4.75
C ALA A 280 -16.09 -2.59 -5.81
N PRO A 281 -15.30 -2.31 -6.88
CA PRO A 281 -15.74 -1.45 -7.99
C PRO A 281 -17.04 -1.91 -8.65
N TRP A 282 -17.24 -3.22 -8.85
CA TRP A 282 -18.48 -3.77 -9.39
C TRP A 282 -19.69 -3.50 -8.48
N ILE A 283 -19.53 -3.69 -7.18
CA ILE A 283 -20.57 -3.35 -6.19
C ILE A 283 -20.87 -1.85 -6.22
N PHE A 284 -19.83 -1.00 -6.26
CA PHE A 284 -20.01 0.46 -6.31
C PHE A 284 -20.73 0.90 -7.59
N ALA A 285 -20.40 0.31 -8.74
CA ALA A 285 -21.09 0.58 -10.01
C ALA A 285 -22.58 0.19 -9.92
N ARG A 286 -22.89 -1.01 -9.39
CA ARG A 286 -24.28 -1.46 -9.23
C ARG A 286 -25.08 -0.66 -8.21
N ALA A 287 -24.43 -0.14 -7.18
CA ALA A 287 -25.04 0.72 -6.18
C ALA A 287 -25.20 2.19 -6.66
N GLY A 288 -24.83 2.51 -7.90
CA GLY A 288 -24.90 3.88 -8.44
C GLY A 288 -23.93 4.86 -7.75
N LEU A 289 -22.87 4.33 -7.12
CA LEU A 289 -21.85 5.13 -6.44
C LEU A 289 -20.72 5.58 -7.38
N GLY A 290 -20.71 5.11 -8.63
CA GLY A 290 -19.85 5.60 -9.72
C GLY A 290 -20.62 6.46 -10.73
N GLU A 291 -19.91 7.16 -11.62
CA GLU A 291 -20.56 7.79 -12.78
C GLU A 291 -20.86 6.71 -13.84
N GLN A 292 -22.05 6.79 -14.45
CA GLN A 292 -22.31 6.01 -15.66
C GLN A 292 -21.60 6.69 -16.83
N PRO A 293 -20.99 5.93 -17.77
CA PRO A 293 -20.36 6.53 -18.95
C PRO A 293 -21.45 7.17 -19.81
N ASP A 294 -21.64 8.48 -19.66
CA ASP A 294 -22.60 9.24 -20.46
C ASP A 294 -22.11 9.29 -21.91
N ALA A 295 -22.80 8.57 -22.80
CA ALA A 295 -22.47 8.48 -24.22
C ALA A 295 -22.49 9.85 -24.93
N SER A 296 -23.11 10.87 -24.32
CA SER A 296 -23.23 12.23 -24.88
C SER A 296 -22.01 13.12 -24.68
N ARG A 297 -21.06 12.77 -23.79
CA ARG A 297 -19.85 13.58 -23.50
C ARG A 297 -18.65 13.28 -24.40
N ARG A 298 -18.77 12.34 -25.36
CA ARG A 298 -17.69 11.90 -26.27
C ARG A 298 -17.02 13.01 -27.12
N GLY A 299 -17.62 14.21 -27.19
CA GLY A 299 -17.14 15.32 -28.02
C GLY A 299 -16.26 16.37 -27.34
N ARG A 300 -16.08 16.36 -26.02
CA ARG A 300 -15.24 17.36 -25.33
C ARG A 300 -14.00 16.74 -24.71
N ARG A 301 -12.97 16.61 -25.54
CA ARG A 301 -11.57 16.50 -25.11
C ARG A 301 -11.14 17.87 -24.57
N THR A 302 -11.64 18.26 -23.41
CA THR A 302 -11.12 19.42 -22.70
C THR A 302 -10.06 18.92 -21.73
N ASP A 303 -8.84 19.45 -21.87
CA ASP A 303 -7.85 19.49 -20.81
C ASP A 303 -8.53 19.95 -19.52
N ASP A 304 -8.84 19.02 -18.63
CA ASP A 304 -9.30 19.35 -17.28
C ASP A 304 -8.13 19.23 -16.32
N ASP A 305 -7.22 20.20 -16.45
CA ASP A 305 -6.19 20.52 -15.46
C ASP A 305 -6.76 21.45 -14.36
N ARG A 306 -8.03 21.30 -13.95
CA ARG A 306 -8.61 22.08 -12.84
C ARG A 306 -9.20 21.22 -11.74
N VAL A 307 -8.33 20.46 -11.10
CA VAL A 307 -8.58 19.82 -9.81
C VAL A 307 -8.19 20.72 -8.61
N HIS A 308 -7.80 21.97 -8.83
CA HIS A 308 -7.45 22.89 -7.75
C HIS A 308 -8.60 23.85 -7.44
N SER A 309 -9.41 23.57 -6.39
CA SER A 309 -9.97 24.62 -5.50
C SER A 309 -10.98 24.19 -4.41
N SER A 310 -11.49 22.95 -4.32
CA SER A 310 -12.55 22.65 -3.31
C SER A 310 -12.24 21.57 -2.25
N TRP A 311 -10.99 21.12 -2.17
CA TRP A 311 -10.59 19.98 -1.33
C TRP A 311 -10.88 20.13 0.17
N GLY A 312 -10.70 21.33 0.73
CA GLY A 312 -10.66 21.52 2.18
C GLY A 312 -11.90 21.03 2.92
N GLY A 313 -13.10 21.45 2.48
CA GLY A 313 -14.34 21.17 3.22
C GLY A 313 -14.90 19.76 3.02
N SER A 314 -14.79 19.19 1.82
CA SER A 314 -15.34 17.87 1.52
C SER A 314 -14.42 16.73 1.95
N MET A 315 -13.11 16.88 1.76
CA MET A 315 -12.13 15.87 2.22
C MET A 315 -12.12 15.76 3.74
N LEU A 316 -12.14 16.88 4.47
CA LEU A 316 -12.14 16.86 5.94
C LEU A 316 -13.40 16.16 6.50
N ARG A 317 -14.55 16.32 5.85
CA ARG A 317 -15.79 15.63 6.23
C ARG A 317 -15.73 14.13 5.96
N ILE A 318 -15.11 13.71 4.87
CA ILE A 318 -14.86 12.29 4.56
C ILE A 318 -13.90 11.72 5.60
N LEU A 319 -12.78 12.39 5.85
CA LEU A 319 -11.78 11.96 6.83
C LEU A 319 -12.34 11.86 8.25
N LYS A 320 -13.23 12.77 8.67
CA LYS A 320 -13.93 12.64 9.96
C LYS A 320 -14.78 11.37 10.03
N ARG A 321 -15.51 11.04 8.96
CA ARG A 321 -16.37 9.85 8.91
C ARG A 321 -15.58 8.55 8.80
N VAL A 322 -14.60 8.53 7.89
CA VAL A 322 -13.66 7.42 7.75
C VAL A 322 -12.87 7.24 9.03
N GLY A 323 -12.40 8.32 9.66
CA GLY A 323 -11.63 8.28 10.90
C GLY A 323 -12.37 7.61 12.06
N ILE A 324 -13.67 7.87 12.23
CA ILE A 324 -14.49 7.16 13.25
C ILE A 324 -14.56 5.66 12.94
N GLY A 325 -14.83 5.29 11.68
CA GLY A 325 -14.90 3.88 11.28
C GLY A 325 -13.54 3.17 11.40
N VAL A 326 -12.46 3.82 10.99
CA VAL A 326 -11.09 3.30 11.11
C VAL A 326 -10.68 3.18 12.58
N ALA A 327 -11.05 4.12 13.45
CA ALA A 327 -10.78 4.00 14.88
C ALA A 327 -11.50 2.80 15.51
N ALA A 328 -12.75 2.53 15.11
CA ALA A 328 -13.47 1.34 15.55
C ALA A 328 -12.79 0.04 15.07
N VAL A 329 -12.36 0.00 13.81
CA VAL A 329 -11.59 -1.12 13.24
C VAL A 329 -10.28 -1.34 13.98
N VAL A 330 -9.52 -0.27 14.22
CA VAL A 330 -8.26 -0.33 14.97
C VAL A 330 -8.53 -0.84 16.39
N GLY A 331 -9.59 -0.36 17.05
CA GLY A 331 -10.03 -0.88 18.34
C GLY A 331 -10.30 -2.38 18.30
N LEU A 332 -11.02 -2.87 17.29
CA LEU A 332 -11.29 -4.31 17.11
C LEU A 332 -10.01 -5.12 16.86
N LEU A 333 -9.07 -4.61 16.06
CA LEU A 333 -7.77 -5.27 15.83
C LEU A 333 -6.92 -5.34 17.10
N LEU A 334 -6.96 -4.28 17.93
CA LEU A 334 -6.27 -4.26 19.22
C LEU A 334 -6.90 -5.24 20.21
N LEU A 335 -8.23 -5.33 20.25
CA LEU A 335 -8.95 -6.30 21.07
C LEU A 335 -8.67 -7.74 20.60
N TRP A 336 -8.68 -7.99 19.29
CA TRP A 336 -8.33 -9.30 18.73
C TRP A 336 -6.91 -9.72 19.11
N GLY A 337 -5.92 -8.84 18.90
CA GLY A 337 -4.52 -9.12 19.23
C GLY A 337 -4.27 -9.30 20.73
N ALA A 338 -5.15 -8.78 21.59
CA ALA A 338 -5.09 -9.01 23.04
C ALA A 338 -5.62 -10.38 23.47
N VAL A 339 -6.36 -11.07 22.59
CA VAL A 339 -6.98 -12.39 22.83
C VAL A 339 -6.11 -13.55 22.34
N GLU A 340 -5.12 -13.31 21.48
CA GLU A 340 -4.15 -14.34 21.08
C GLU A 340 -3.23 -14.74 22.25
N PRO A 341 -3.05 -16.05 22.53
CA PRO A 341 -2.06 -16.49 23.50
C PRO A 341 -0.67 -16.08 23.01
N ARG A 342 0.13 -15.53 23.92
CA ARG A 342 1.56 -15.26 23.67
C ARG A 342 2.23 -16.60 23.38
N VAL A 343 2.52 -16.88 22.11
CA VAL A 343 3.35 -18.01 21.68
C VAL A 343 4.81 -17.71 22.00
#